data_AF-A0A8T5BBT4-F1
#
_entry.id   AF-A0A8T5BBT4-F1
#
_cell.length_a   1.000
_cell.length_b   1.000
_cell.length_c   1.000
_cell.angle_alpha   90.00
_cell.angle_beta   90.00
_cell.angle_gamma   90.00
#
_symmetry.space_group_name_H-M   'P 1'
#
loop_
_entity.id
_entity.type
_entity.pdbx_description
1 polymer ?
#
loop_
_entity_poly.entity_id
_entity_poly.type
_entity_poly.pdbx_seq_one_letter_code
_entity_poly.pdbx_strand_id
1 'polypeptide(L)'
;MILLTTSHRPTRRVRSLCNDLACSIPGLVKINRGKTSFFDLAEKAVQMKIEKIIVVDRWKGGPGRIRFFRVIDGKMREKAPRLYVSGVRLKREFGASKENNQKLIRCMFLDSTEIKNDEVEKLASSLSEFFEMPLFKAEEAPSIYNAYLRFTSSEDCLACISFYVLPSNAEIGPRIKISHVVWQV
;
A
#
# COMPACT_ATOMS: atom_id res chain seq x y z
N MET A 1 3.80 -4.40 -12.48
CA MET A 1 3.44 -5.34 -11.37
C MET A 1 4.39 -5.10 -10.21
N ILE A 2 3.93 -5.29 -8.97
CA ILE A 2 4.68 -5.04 -7.74
C ILE A 2 4.58 -6.26 -6.85
N LEU A 3 5.70 -6.72 -6.30
CA LEU A 3 5.73 -7.87 -5.40
C LEU A 3 5.42 -7.43 -3.97
N LEU A 4 4.44 -8.04 -3.32
CA LEU A 4 4.12 -7.80 -1.91
C LEU A 4 4.52 -9.01 -1.08
N THR A 5 5.30 -8.76 -0.02
CA THR A 5 5.60 -9.80 0.96
C THR A 5 5.66 -9.23 2.37
N THR A 6 5.97 -10.11 3.32
CA THR A 6 6.04 -9.79 4.75
C THR A 6 7.46 -10.01 5.28
N SER A 7 7.73 -9.59 6.51
CA SER A 7 8.87 -10.06 7.28
C SER A 7 8.76 -11.56 7.60
N HIS A 8 9.87 -12.19 8.02
CA HIS A 8 9.83 -13.57 8.55
C HIS A 8 8.84 -13.69 9.72
N ARG A 9 8.18 -14.85 9.80
CA ARG A 9 7.20 -15.21 10.84
C ARG A 9 6.13 -14.11 11.07
N PRO A 10 5.36 -13.72 10.03
CA PRO A 10 4.37 -12.65 10.16
C PRO A 10 3.20 -13.08 11.06
N THR A 11 2.57 -12.12 11.73
CA THR A 11 1.35 -12.38 12.51
C THR A 11 0.13 -12.52 11.61
N ARG A 12 -0.98 -13.06 12.14
CA ARG A 12 -2.25 -13.16 11.39
C ARG A 12 -2.70 -11.79 10.87
N ARG A 13 -2.53 -10.73 11.68
CA ARG A 13 -2.92 -9.36 11.30
C ARG A 13 -2.11 -8.82 10.13
N VAL A 14 -0.80 -9.05 10.11
CA VAL A 14 0.07 -8.67 8.97
C VAL A 14 -0.31 -9.42 7.70
N ARG A 15 -0.57 -10.74 7.80
CA ARG A 15 -1.03 -11.52 6.63
C ARG A 15 -2.36 -11.01 6.08
N SER A 16 -3.31 -10.69 6.97
CA SER A 16 -4.60 -10.12 6.56
C SER A 16 -4.44 -8.75 5.91
N LEU A 17 -3.59 -7.87 6.45
CA LEU A 17 -3.29 -6.58 5.81
C LEU A 17 -2.74 -6.78 4.39
N CYS A 18 -1.79 -7.70 4.20
CA CYS A 18 -1.24 -7.95 2.87
C CYS A 18 -2.27 -8.53 1.90
N ASN A 19 -3.22 -9.34 2.37
CA ASN A 19 -4.33 -9.82 1.54
C ASN A 19 -5.22 -8.65 1.12
N ASP A 20 -5.62 -7.80 2.07
CA ASP A 20 -6.47 -6.65 1.80
C ASP A 20 -5.79 -5.67 0.84
N LEU A 21 -4.48 -5.40 1.02
CA LEU A 21 -3.69 -4.58 0.10
C LEU A 21 -3.62 -5.16 -1.32
N ALA A 22 -3.35 -6.46 -1.45
CA ALA A 22 -3.27 -7.13 -2.76
C ALA A 22 -4.62 -7.11 -3.51
N CYS A 23 -5.73 -7.09 -2.78
CA CYS A 23 -7.06 -6.92 -3.38
C CYS A 23 -7.41 -5.45 -3.68
N SER A 24 -6.74 -4.48 -3.06
CA SER A 24 -7.08 -3.06 -3.17
C SER A 24 -6.22 -2.32 -4.18
N ILE A 25 -4.95 -2.68 -4.33
CA ILE A 25 -4.02 -2.01 -5.23
C ILE A 25 -3.85 -2.84 -6.52
N PRO A 26 -4.18 -2.29 -7.71
CA PRO A 26 -3.99 -3.01 -8.96
C PRO A 26 -2.51 -3.31 -9.19
N GLY A 27 -2.23 -4.49 -9.74
CA GLY A 27 -0.87 -4.93 -10.08
C GLY A 27 -0.01 -5.41 -8.89
N LEU A 28 -0.55 -5.43 -7.67
CA LEU A 28 0.14 -5.92 -6.47
C LEU A 28 -0.02 -7.44 -6.32
N VAL A 29 1.08 -8.18 -6.34
CA VAL A 29 1.09 -9.64 -6.26
C VAL A 29 1.69 -10.09 -4.93
N LYS A 30 0.86 -10.65 -4.06
CA LYS A 30 1.29 -11.17 -2.77
C LYS A 30 1.98 -12.52 -2.92
N ILE A 31 3.18 -12.65 -2.36
CA ILE A 31 3.88 -13.92 -2.18
C ILE A 31 4.11 -14.27 -0.72
N ASN A 32 4.08 -15.57 -0.42
CA ASN A 32 4.42 -16.06 0.91
C ASN A 32 5.92 -15.88 1.18
N ARG A 33 6.26 -15.26 2.32
CA ARG A 33 7.65 -15.03 2.70
C ARG A 33 8.41 -16.30 3.09
N GLY A 34 7.77 -17.22 3.82
CA GLY A 34 8.40 -18.47 4.26
C GLY A 34 9.76 -18.25 4.97
N LYS A 35 10.76 -19.03 4.57
CA LYS A 35 12.17 -18.91 4.99
C LYS A 35 13.02 -18.11 3.99
N THR A 36 12.40 -17.58 2.92
CA THR A 36 13.05 -16.91 1.80
C THR A 36 13.83 -15.70 2.28
N SER A 37 15.11 -15.65 1.93
CA SER A 37 16.02 -14.55 2.24
C SER A 37 15.67 -13.30 1.41
N PHE A 38 16.31 -12.16 1.68
CA PHE A 38 16.16 -11.00 0.80
C PHE A 38 16.83 -11.21 -0.58
N PHE A 39 17.88 -12.03 -0.62
CA PHE A 39 18.55 -12.40 -1.86
C PHE A 39 17.62 -13.25 -2.73
N ASP A 40 17.05 -14.31 -2.16
CA ASP A 40 16.09 -15.19 -2.86
C ASP A 40 14.84 -14.41 -3.32
N LEU A 41 14.40 -13.40 -2.55
CA LEU A 41 13.31 -12.52 -2.96
C LEU A 41 13.68 -11.68 -4.17
N ALA A 42 14.92 -11.17 -4.24
CA ALA A 42 15.42 -10.42 -5.38
C ALA A 42 15.53 -11.32 -6.62
N GLU A 43 16.08 -12.53 -6.48
CA GLU A 43 16.13 -13.51 -7.58
C GLU A 43 14.75 -13.85 -8.11
N LYS A 44 13.79 -14.11 -7.21
CA LYS A 44 12.41 -14.40 -7.58
C LYS A 44 11.76 -13.22 -8.31
N ALA A 45 12.04 -11.99 -7.88
CA ALA A 45 11.55 -10.80 -8.55
C ALA A 45 12.16 -10.65 -9.96
N VAL A 46 13.46 -10.91 -10.13
CA VAL A 46 14.12 -10.96 -11.46
C VAL A 46 13.49 -12.02 -12.35
N GLN A 47 13.27 -13.24 -11.85
CA GLN A 47 12.60 -14.31 -12.61
C GLN A 47 11.19 -13.91 -13.07
N MET A 48 10.47 -13.16 -12.25
CA MET A 48 9.13 -12.65 -12.56
C MET A 48 9.16 -11.34 -13.37
N LYS A 49 10.34 -10.80 -13.70
CA LYS A 49 10.53 -9.47 -14.32
C LYS A 49 9.81 -8.34 -13.55
N ILE A 50 9.86 -8.42 -12.21
CA ILE A 50 9.30 -7.44 -11.29
C ILE A 50 10.45 -6.66 -10.65
N GLU A 51 10.43 -5.34 -10.81
CA GLU A 51 11.47 -4.46 -10.28
C GLU A 51 11.13 -3.89 -8.90
N LYS A 52 9.86 -3.92 -8.51
CA LYS A 52 9.36 -3.25 -7.30
C LYS A 52 8.89 -4.26 -6.27
N ILE A 53 9.39 -4.14 -5.04
CA ILE A 53 9.04 -5.01 -3.92
C ILE A 53 8.59 -4.18 -2.73
N ILE A 54 7.49 -4.58 -2.09
CA ILE A 54 6.98 -4.05 -0.84
C ILE A 54 7.12 -5.12 0.24
N VAL A 55 7.69 -4.74 1.38
CA VAL A 55 7.81 -5.60 2.56
C VAL A 55 7.08 -4.97 3.73
N VAL A 56 6.09 -5.68 4.25
CA VAL A 56 5.39 -5.30 5.48
C VAL A 56 6.01 -6.04 6.66
N ASP A 57 6.64 -5.28 7.56
CA ASP A 57 7.25 -5.83 8.76
C ASP A 57 6.26 -5.86 9.93
N ARG A 58 6.42 -6.85 10.79
CA ARG A 58 5.71 -6.90 12.08
C ARG A 58 6.39 -6.02 13.12
N TRP A 59 5.58 -5.38 13.97
CA TRP A 59 6.02 -4.79 15.24
C TRP A 59 5.08 -5.25 16.35
N LYS A 60 5.64 -5.77 17.44
CA LYS A 60 4.90 -6.46 18.51
C LYS A 60 3.95 -7.51 17.91
N GLY A 61 2.64 -7.26 17.92
CA GLY A 61 1.60 -8.15 17.38
C GLY A 61 1.02 -7.77 16.02
N GLY A 62 1.37 -6.61 15.45
CA GLY A 62 0.70 -6.04 14.28
C GLY A 62 1.65 -5.58 13.16
N PRO A 63 1.11 -5.00 12.08
CA PRO A 63 1.89 -4.27 11.08
C PRO A 63 2.61 -3.10 11.73
N GLY A 64 3.93 -3.03 11.55
CA GLY A 64 4.77 -2.02 12.20
C GLY A 64 5.34 -1.00 11.22
N ARG A 65 5.83 -1.47 10.08
CA ARG A 65 6.36 -0.60 9.04
C ARG A 65 6.22 -1.22 7.66
N ILE A 66 6.12 -0.35 6.65
CA ILE A 66 6.07 -0.71 5.24
C ILE A 66 7.33 -0.15 4.59
N ARG A 67 8.06 -1.03 3.92
CA ARG A 67 9.32 -0.70 3.23
C ARG A 67 9.17 -0.95 1.74
N PHE A 68 9.66 -0.03 0.93
CA PHE A 68 9.66 -0.13 -0.52
C PHE A 68 11.07 -0.40 -1.01
N PHE A 69 11.18 -1.22 -2.05
CA PHE A 69 12.46 -1.59 -2.62
C PHE A 69 12.38 -1.61 -4.13
N ARG A 70 13.50 -1.30 -4.76
CA ARG A 70 13.74 -1.61 -6.18
C ARG A 70 14.80 -2.69 -6.31
N VAL A 71 14.63 -3.57 -7.29
CA VAL A 71 15.63 -4.55 -7.68
C VAL A 71 16.47 -3.94 -8.78
N ILE A 72 17.74 -3.69 -8.48
CA ILE A 72 18.73 -3.10 -9.38
C ILE A 72 19.93 -4.04 -9.39
N ASP A 73 20.33 -4.51 -10.58
CA ASP A 73 21.44 -5.46 -10.75
C ASP A 73 21.30 -6.73 -9.90
N GLY A 74 20.07 -7.26 -9.80
CA GLY A 74 19.77 -8.45 -8.97
C GLY A 74 19.82 -8.21 -7.47
N LYS A 75 20.05 -6.96 -7.01
CA LYS A 75 20.08 -6.59 -5.60
C LYS A 75 18.88 -5.75 -5.22
N MET A 76 18.29 -6.08 -4.08
CA MET A 76 17.18 -5.33 -3.50
C MET A 76 17.72 -4.11 -2.75
N ARG A 77 17.41 -2.90 -3.22
CA ARG A 77 17.78 -1.63 -2.59
C ARG A 77 16.53 -0.96 -2.02
N GLU A 78 16.58 -0.57 -0.75
CA GLU A 78 15.46 0.15 -0.13
C GLU A 78 15.33 1.53 -0.77
N LYS A 79 14.09 1.94 -1.02
CA LYS A 79 13.73 3.23 -1.61
C LYS A 79 12.88 3.97 -0.59
N ALA A 80 13.20 5.23 -0.36
CA ALA A 80 12.36 6.10 0.44
C ALA A 80 10.97 6.27 -0.20
N PRO A 81 9.92 6.48 0.59
CA PRO A 81 9.90 6.57 2.06
C PRO A 81 9.76 5.22 2.77
N ARG A 82 10.34 5.06 3.96
CA ARG A 82 9.92 4.02 4.90
C ARG A 82 8.76 4.53 5.74
N LEU A 83 7.65 3.79 5.78
CA LEU A 83 6.44 4.19 6.51
C LEU A 83 6.32 3.44 7.83
N TYR A 84 6.05 4.15 8.92
CA TYR A 84 5.72 3.54 10.21
C TYR A 84 4.20 3.56 10.43
N VAL A 85 3.67 2.41 10.85
CA VAL A 85 2.24 2.17 10.96
C VAL A 85 1.84 2.21 12.43
N SER A 86 0.99 3.16 12.83
CA SER A 86 0.41 3.24 14.19
C SER A 86 -0.84 2.39 14.33
N GLY A 87 -1.55 2.15 13.24
CA GLY A 87 -2.83 1.46 13.28
C GLY A 87 -3.28 0.94 11.93
N VAL A 88 -4.04 -0.13 11.96
CA VAL A 88 -4.66 -0.71 10.77
C VAL A 88 -6.08 -1.10 11.13
N ARG A 89 -7.04 -0.84 10.24
CA ARG A 89 -8.37 -1.43 10.27
C ARG A 89 -8.55 -2.27 9.02
N LEU A 90 -8.78 -3.57 9.18
CA LEU A 90 -8.91 -4.50 8.06
C LEU A 90 -10.29 -4.40 7.41
N LYS A 91 -10.42 -4.81 6.14
CA LYS A 91 -11.69 -4.75 5.39
C LYS A 91 -12.85 -5.42 6.15
N ARG A 92 -12.59 -6.56 6.78
CA ARG A 92 -13.59 -7.32 7.55
C ARG A 92 -14.01 -6.67 8.88
N GLU A 93 -13.29 -5.64 9.32
CA GLU A 93 -13.54 -4.92 10.58
C GLU A 93 -14.42 -3.67 10.37
N PHE A 94 -14.82 -3.40 9.13
CA PHE A 94 -15.87 -2.43 8.82
C PHE A 94 -17.23 -3.07 9.07
N GLY A 95 -18.02 -2.47 9.97
CA GLY A 95 -19.33 -2.97 10.35
C GLY A 95 -20.29 -2.88 9.17
N ALA A 96 -20.74 -4.05 8.69
CA ALA A 96 -21.80 -4.21 7.71
C ALA A 96 -21.71 -3.37 6.42
N SER A 97 -20.92 -3.83 5.46
CA SER A 97 -21.42 -3.85 4.07
C SER A 97 -20.99 -5.13 3.39
N LYS A 98 -21.99 -5.98 3.12
CA LYS A 98 -21.91 -7.19 2.30
C LYS A 98 -21.79 -6.84 0.81
N GLU A 99 -21.23 -5.69 0.43
CA GLU A 99 -20.70 -5.51 -0.93
C GLU A 99 -19.37 -6.29 -1.05
N ASN A 100 -19.53 -7.62 -0.97
CA ASN A 100 -18.54 -8.63 -1.27
C ASN A 100 -18.33 -8.80 -2.78
N ASN A 101 -18.92 -7.94 -3.60
CA ASN A 101 -18.58 -7.87 -5.01
C ASN A 101 -17.18 -7.24 -5.06
N GLN A 102 -16.15 -8.09 -5.08
CA GLN A 102 -14.79 -7.72 -5.47
C GLN A 102 -14.87 -7.20 -6.90
N LYS A 103 -15.28 -5.94 -7.07
CA LYS A 103 -15.14 -5.24 -8.34
C LYS A 103 -13.66 -5.27 -8.66
N LEU A 104 -13.34 -5.82 -9.84
CA LEU A 104 -11.98 -5.88 -10.32
C LEU A 104 -11.47 -4.44 -10.46
N ILE A 105 -10.51 -4.06 -9.62
CA ILE A 105 -9.84 -2.77 -9.70
C ILE A 105 -8.84 -2.86 -10.84
N ARG A 106 -9.07 -2.07 -11.89
CA ARG A 106 -8.23 -2.07 -13.10
C ARG A 106 -7.26 -0.90 -13.09
N CYS A 107 -7.79 0.27 -12.74
CA CYS A 107 -7.07 1.53 -12.75
C CYS A 107 -7.35 2.28 -11.45
N MET A 108 -6.29 2.73 -10.79
CA MET A 108 -6.33 3.47 -9.53
C MET A 108 -5.50 4.75 -9.64
N PHE A 109 -5.98 5.82 -9.00
CA PHE A 109 -5.24 7.08 -8.84
C PHE A 109 -5.10 7.45 -7.35
N LEU A 110 -4.24 8.42 -7.06
CA LEU A 110 -4.10 9.04 -5.75
C LEU A 110 -4.94 10.33 -5.72
N ASP A 111 -5.90 10.39 -4.80
CA ASP A 111 -6.74 11.56 -4.60
C ASP A 111 -5.98 12.63 -3.80
N SER A 112 -5.81 13.80 -4.43
CA SER A 112 -5.12 14.95 -3.85
C SER A 112 -6.04 15.96 -3.17
N THR A 113 -7.37 15.78 -3.22
CA THR A 113 -8.34 16.77 -2.74
C THR A 113 -8.16 17.15 -1.26
N GLU A 114 -7.81 16.19 -0.40
CA GLU A 114 -7.70 16.40 1.06
C GLU A 114 -6.25 16.58 1.55
N ILE A 115 -5.28 16.69 0.64
CA ILE A 115 -3.88 16.88 1.00
C ILE A 115 -3.66 18.36 1.36
N LYS A 116 -3.27 18.60 2.62
CA LYS A 116 -3.07 19.96 3.17
C LYS A 116 -1.70 20.16 3.83
N ASN A 117 -0.90 19.11 3.91
CA ASN A 117 0.37 19.09 4.65
C ASN A 117 1.49 18.69 3.68
N ASP A 118 2.56 19.49 3.62
CA ASP A 118 3.73 19.29 2.76
C ASP A 118 4.36 17.89 2.91
N GLU A 119 4.41 17.33 4.12
CA GLU A 119 4.93 15.99 4.35
C GLU A 119 4.01 14.92 3.76
N VAL A 120 2.69 15.13 3.81
CA VAL A 120 1.68 14.24 3.19
C VAL A 120 1.69 14.39 1.67
N GLU A 121 1.89 15.61 1.15
CA GLU A 121 2.06 15.86 -0.28
C GLU A 121 3.31 15.13 -0.80
N LYS A 122 4.45 15.28 -0.13
CA LYS A 122 5.68 14.56 -0.46
C LYS A 122 5.49 13.04 -0.41
N LEU A 123 4.76 12.54 0.58
CA LEU A 123 4.37 11.13 0.67
C LEU A 123 3.53 10.71 -0.54
N ALA A 124 2.51 11.48 -0.89
CA ALA A 124 1.64 11.20 -2.02
C ALA A 124 2.41 11.19 -3.35
N SER A 125 3.30 12.15 -3.58
CA SER A 125 4.18 12.19 -4.77
C SER A 125 5.10 10.98 -4.83
N SER A 126 5.68 10.56 -3.70
CA SER A 126 6.56 9.39 -3.69
C SER A 126 5.81 8.07 -3.91
N LEU A 127 4.61 7.94 -3.36
CA LEU A 127 3.74 6.79 -3.63
C LEU A 127 3.23 6.81 -5.07
N SER A 128 2.93 7.98 -5.64
CA SER A 128 2.61 8.15 -7.06
C SER A 128 3.72 7.62 -7.95
N GLU A 129 4.97 8.02 -7.70
CA GLU A 129 6.13 7.53 -8.45
C GLU A 129 6.33 6.01 -8.28
N PHE A 130 6.23 5.52 -7.03
CA PHE A 130 6.47 4.11 -6.75
C PHE A 130 5.39 3.22 -7.38
N PHE A 131 4.12 3.58 -7.24
CA PHE A 131 3.00 2.80 -7.76
C PHE A 131 2.67 3.07 -9.23
N GLU A 132 3.29 4.08 -9.87
CA GLU A 132 2.93 4.56 -11.21
C GLU A 132 1.44 4.97 -11.27
N MET A 133 0.95 5.56 -10.19
CA MET A 133 -0.41 6.07 -10.10
C MET A 133 -0.40 7.58 -10.28
N PRO A 134 -1.24 8.15 -11.14
CA PRO A 134 -1.35 9.60 -11.24
C PRO A 134 -2.02 10.18 -10.00
N LEU A 135 -1.74 11.45 -9.76
CA LEU A 135 -2.40 12.29 -8.77
C LEU A 135 -3.49 13.11 -9.46
N PHE A 136 -4.73 12.98 -8.98
CA PHE A 136 -5.86 13.80 -9.45
C PHE A 136 -6.63 14.31 -8.25
N LYS A 137 -7.32 15.44 -8.42
CA LYS A 137 -8.49 15.72 -7.58
C LYS A 137 -9.61 14.76 -7.98
N ALA A 138 -10.35 14.23 -7.00
CA ALA A 138 -11.41 13.25 -7.26
C ALA A 138 -12.42 13.67 -8.36
N GLU A 139 -12.72 14.96 -8.47
CA GLU A 139 -13.68 15.52 -9.46
C GLU A 139 -13.10 15.61 -10.88
N GLU A 140 -11.77 15.65 -11.02
CA GLU A 140 -11.05 15.79 -12.28
C GLU A 140 -10.60 14.42 -12.83
N ALA A 141 -10.79 13.34 -12.06
CA ALA A 141 -10.33 12.01 -12.42
C ALA A 141 -11.07 11.47 -13.66
N PRO A 142 -10.35 11.03 -14.71
CA PRO A 142 -10.96 10.46 -15.90
C PRO A 142 -11.79 9.20 -15.59
N SER A 143 -12.85 8.95 -16.35
CA SER A 143 -13.77 7.82 -16.16
C SER A 143 -13.13 6.42 -16.32
N ILE A 144 -11.90 6.34 -16.86
CA ILE A 144 -11.15 5.10 -16.95
C ILE A 144 -10.72 4.55 -15.58
N TYR A 145 -10.67 5.41 -14.54
CA TYR A 145 -10.32 5.02 -13.18
C TYR A 145 -11.55 4.51 -12.43
N ASN A 146 -11.42 3.36 -11.78
CA ASN A 146 -12.52 2.74 -11.02
C ASN A 146 -12.25 2.62 -9.52
N ALA A 147 -11.10 3.10 -9.06
CA ALA A 147 -10.75 3.19 -7.65
C ALA A 147 -9.79 4.35 -7.40
N TYR A 148 -9.69 4.77 -6.14
CA TYR A 148 -8.70 5.75 -5.70
C TYR A 148 -8.17 5.45 -4.31
N LEU A 149 -6.97 5.94 -4.02
CA LEU A 149 -6.37 6.00 -2.70
C LEU A 149 -6.49 7.44 -2.19
N ARG A 150 -6.98 7.63 -0.97
CA ARG A 150 -7.10 8.94 -0.33
C ARG A 150 -6.24 9.03 0.93
N PHE A 151 -5.60 10.18 1.10
CA PHE A 151 -4.97 10.57 2.36
C PHE A 151 -5.95 11.44 3.15
N THR A 152 -6.11 11.13 4.44
CA THR A 152 -6.84 11.97 5.39
C THR A 152 -5.96 12.22 6.61
N SER A 153 -6.10 13.38 7.24
CA SER A 153 -5.40 13.66 8.49
C SER A 153 -6.25 13.25 9.68
N SER A 154 -5.62 12.85 10.78
CA SER A 154 -6.28 12.54 12.06
C SER A 154 -5.36 13.04 13.17
N GLU A 155 -5.91 13.46 14.31
CA GLU A 155 -5.10 14.00 15.42
C GLU A 155 -3.96 13.07 15.88
N ASP A 156 -4.18 11.75 15.82
CA ASP A 156 -3.22 10.75 16.30
C ASP A 156 -2.23 10.21 15.24
N CYS A 157 -2.24 10.73 14.01
CA CYS A 157 -1.34 10.22 12.97
C CYS A 157 -1.08 11.24 11.85
N LEU A 158 0.12 11.17 11.24
CA LEU A 158 0.47 11.99 10.10
C LEU A 158 -0.52 11.84 8.93
N ALA A 159 -0.88 10.61 8.58
CA ALA A 159 -1.82 10.33 7.50
C ALA A 159 -2.57 9.01 7.70
N CYS A 160 -3.85 9.00 7.35
CA CYS A 160 -4.67 7.82 7.17
C CYS A 160 -4.83 7.55 5.67
N ILE A 161 -4.35 6.40 5.23
CA ILE A 161 -4.50 5.89 3.87
C ILE A 161 -5.74 5.01 3.83
N SER A 162 -6.68 5.35 2.95
CA SER A 162 -7.89 4.58 2.68
C SER A 162 -8.06 4.36 1.17
N PHE A 163 -8.76 3.31 0.78
CA PHE A 163 -9.02 2.99 -0.63
C PHE A 163 -10.52 2.98 -0.89
N TYR A 164 -10.93 3.41 -2.07
CA TYR A 164 -12.34 3.57 -2.43
C TYR A 164 -12.59 3.10 -3.86
N VAL A 165 -13.78 2.60 -4.14
CA VAL A 165 -14.25 2.31 -5.51
C VAL A 165 -15.19 3.38 -6.02
N LEU A 166 -15.10 3.65 -7.32
CA LEU A 166 -16.04 4.51 -8.04
C LEU A 166 -17.13 3.67 -8.74
N PRO A 167 -18.32 4.25 -8.97
CA PRO A 167 -18.76 5.58 -8.52
C PRO A 167 -19.35 5.58 -7.10
N SER A 168 -19.49 4.42 -6.45
CA SER A 168 -20.22 4.31 -5.17
C SER A 168 -19.52 4.97 -3.98
N ASN A 169 -18.24 5.36 -4.11
CA ASN A 169 -17.40 5.85 -3.02
C ASN A 169 -17.39 4.91 -1.81
N ALA A 170 -17.57 3.60 -2.06
CA ALA A 170 -17.49 2.58 -1.02
C ALA A 170 -16.03 2.37 -0.65
N GLU A 171 -15.71 2.46 0.64
CA GLU A 171 -14.38 2.15 1.16
C GLU A 171 -14.09 0.65 0.95
N ILE A 172 -12.99 0.38 0.26
CA ILE A 172 -12.50 -0.95 -0.01
C ILE A 172 -11.13 -1.14 0.64
N GLY A 173 -10.84 -2.35 1.09
CA GLY A 173 -9.52 -2.65 1.63
C GLY A 173 -9.28 -2.18 3.06
N PRO A 174 -8.01 -2.10 3.46
CA PRO A 174 -7.63 -1.75 4.81
C PRO A 174 -7.45 -0.23 4.94
N ARG A 175 -7.80 0.33 6.10
CA ARG A 175 -7.38 1.68 6.50
C ARG A 175 -6.05 1.59 7.24
N ILE A 176 -5.06 2.35 6.80
CA ILE A 176 -3.70 2.32 7.35
C ILE A 176 -3.37 3.69 7.94
N LYS A 177 -3.13 3.75 9.25
CA LYS A 177 -2.65 4.95 9.93
C LYS A 177 -1.12 4.97 9.92
N ILE A 178 -0.56 6.01 9.35
CA ILE A 178 0.88 6.28 9.26
C ILE A 178 1.26 7.23 10.38
N SER A 179 2.11 6.80 11.31
CA SER A 179 2.56 7.64 12.42
C SER A 179 3.57 8.69 11.98
N HIS A 180 4.55 8.28 11.17
CA HIS A 180 5.61 9.14 10.66
C HIS A 180 6.28 8.47 9.45
N VAL A 181 7.02 9.27 8.69
CA VAL A 181 7.68 8.88 7.45
C VAL A 181 9.19 9.10 7.58
N VAL A 182 9.99 8.14 7.12
CA VAL A 182 11.44 8.26 7.08
C VAL A 182 11.92 8.33 5.63
N TRP A 183 12.58 9.45 5.30
CA TRP A 183 13.03 9.77 3.94
C TRP A 183 14.48 9.34 3.64
N GLN A 184 15.24 8.99 4.67
CA GLN A 184 16.62 8.50 4.56
C GLN A 184 16.66 7.02 4.96
N VAL A 185 16.96 6.15 4.01
CA VAL A 185 16.90 4.67 4.16
C VAL A 185 18.15 3.98 3.65
#